data_AF-A0A955IUN7-F1
#
_entry.id   AF-A0A955IUN7-F1
#
_cell.length_a   1.000
_cell.length_b   1.000
_cell.length_c   1.000
_cell.angle_alpha   90.00
_cell.angle_beta   90.00
_cell.angle_gamma   90.00
#
_symmetry.space_group_name_H-M   'P 1'
#
loop_
_entity.id
_entity.type
_entity.pdbx_description
1 polymer ?
#
loop_
_entity_poly.entity_id
_entity_poly.type
_entity_poly.pdbx_seq_one_letter_code
_entity_poly.pdbx_strand_id
1 'polypeptide(L)'
;MRMLLLVLLLVVRPTLGETLDRVSVIGASASAGFLASYETRNEFVRLAHVLDEALPDSRVVTSHADWNFFSKPRTFGPAMIDGAIADDPTCVIAIDYLFWYAYGVMGPTGVMRTTEDRLAMLDLGLEQLARLDCPILVGDIPDMRDAEGFMLGKAQIPSVEALDALNERLRTWAEGRPNVHVFPLDEMTRMLRSGKDIHIQGVDASEDEASSFLNVDRLHPTKQGQIFTVRVLAATLATLFEDVSPDDFDVTDLSTRLESRP
;
A
#
# COMPACT_ATOMS: atom_id res chain seq x y z
N MET A 1 48.44 24.77 9.43
CA MET A 1 47.77 23.94 8.42
C MET A 1 47.03 22.83 9.17
N ARG A 2 45.74 23.01 9.48
CA ARG A 2 44.91 22.02 10.18
C ARG A 2 44.06 21.32 9.12
N MET A 3 44.26 20.01 8.98
CA MET A 3 43.51 19.14 8.09
C MET A 3 42.16 18.84 8.74
N LEU A 4 41.06 19.28 8.11
CA LEU A 4 39.71 18.91 8.51
C LEU A 4 39.41 17.53 7.92
N LEU A 5 39.24 16.52 8.78
CA LEU A 5 38.77 15.20 8.36
C LEU A 5 37.24 15.23 8.35
N LEU A 6 36.65 15.28 7.16
CA LEU A 6 35.21 15.13 6.98
C LEU A 6 34.89 13.63 7.01
N VAL A 7 34.30 13.13 8.09
CA VAL A 7 33.77 11.76 8.14
C VAL A 7 32.35 11.81 7.56
N LEU A 8 32.20 11.33 6.33
CA LEU A 8 30.90 11.09 5.72
C LEU A 8 30.33 9.80 6.36
N LEU A 9 29.43 9.94 7.32
CA LEU A 9 28.62 8.83 7.81
C LEU A 9 27.65 8.43 6.68
N LEU A 10 28.03 7.45 5.87
CA LEU A 10 27.09 6.69 5.06
C LEU A 10 26.11 6.00 6.01
N VAL A 11 24.89 6.51 6.07
CA VAL A 11 23.78 5.77 6.67
C VAL A 11 23.50 4.60 5.73
N VAL A 12 24.13 3.46 5.99
CA VAL A 12 23.75 2.19 5.37
C VAL A 12 22.36 1.86 5.90
N ARG A 13 21.33 2.09 5.08
CA ARG A 13 20.00 1.57 5.40
C ARG A 13 20.08 0.06 5.26
N PRO A 14 19.73 -0.72 6.30
CA PRO A 14 19.63 -2.17 6.13
C PRO A 14 18.56 -2.46 5.07
N THR A 15 18.93 -3.30 4.11
CA THR A 15 17.98 -3.91 3.17
C THR A 15 17.05 -4.82 3.98
N LEU A 16 15.78 -4.87 3.57
CA LEU A 16 14.79 -5.74 4.21
C LEU A 16 15.02 -7.21 3.81
N GLY A 17 15.50 -7.45 2.59
CA GLY A 17 15.74 -8.79 2.06
C GLY A 17 16.81 -8.82 0.98
N GLU A 18 17.38 -10.01 0.76
CA GLU A 18 18.41 -10.24 -0.26
C GLU A 18 17.81 -10.34 -1.67
N THR A 19 16.61 -10.94 -1.83
CA THR A 19 15.97 -11.13 -3.13
C THR A 19 14.49 -10.75 -3.20
N LEU A 20 14.04 -10.26 -4.36
CA LEU A 20 12.63 -10.01 -4.68
C LEU A 20 12.14 -11.00 -5.74
N ASP A 21 11.93 -12.26 -5.37
CA ASP A 21 11.50 -13.31 -6.31
C ASP A 21 9.99 -13.59 -6.31
N ARG A 22 9.36 -13.55 -5.13
CA ARG A 22 7.94 -13.93 -4.94
C ARG A 22 7.23 -12.85 -4.14
N VAL A 23 6.39 -12.07 -4.81
CA VAL A 23 5.66 -10.95 -4.22
C VAL A 23 4.20 -11.33 -4.03
N SER A 24 3.73 -11.27 -2.79
CA SER A 24 2.30 -11.44 -2.49
C SER A 24 1.66 -10.10 -2.15
N VAL A 25 0.64 -9.72 -2.92
CA VAL A 25 -0.15 -8.51 -2.66
C VAL A 25 -1.38 -8.87 -1.83
N ILE A 26 -1.47 -8.30 -0.62
CA ILE A 26 -2.65 -8.38 0.25
C ILE A 26 -3.24 -6.99 0.42
N GLY A 27 -4.55 -6.90 0.67
CA GLY A 27 -5.16 -5.58 0.75
C GLY A 27 -6.66 -5.56 0.56
N ALA A 28 -7.17 -4.34 0.57
CA ALA A 28 -8.58 -4.05 0.40
C ALA A 28 -8.88 -3.69 -1.07
N SER A 29 -9.90 -2.84 -1.26
CA SER A 29 -10.43 -2.47 -2.55
C SER A 29 -9.46 -1.67 -3.43
N ALA A 30 -8.52 -0.91 -2.86
CA ALA A 30 -7.53 -0.20 -3.67
C ALA A 30 -6.56 -1.21 -4.30
N SER A 31 -6.00 -2.16 -3.52
CA SER A 31 -5.12 -3.21 -4.06
C SER A 31 -5.87 -4.19 -4.96
N ALA A 32 -7.14 -4.48 -4.66
CA ALA A 32 -8.01 -5.34 -5.48
C ALA A 32 -8.51 -4.67 -6.77
N GLY A 33 -8.13 -3.42 -7.04
CA GLY A 33 -8.44 -2.71 -8.28
C GLY A 33 -9.88 -2.21 -8.40
N PHE A 34 -10.63 -2.13 -7.31
CA PHE A 34 -12.03 -1.72 -7.34
C PHE A 34 -12.18 -0.36 -8.05
N LEU A 35 -13.02 -0.30 -9.09
CA LEU A 35 -13.23 0.86 -9.98
C LEU A 35 -12.03 1.28 -10.85
N ALA A 36 -10.91 0.57 -10.80
CA ALA A 36 -9.89 0.66 -11.83
C ALA A 36 -10.23 -0.38 -12.90
N SER A 37 -10.81 0.02 -14.04
CA SER A 37 -11.24 -0.92 -15.08
C SER A 37 -10.32 -0.93 -16.29
N TYR A 38 -10.25 -2.07 -16.96
CA TYR A 38 -9.77 -2.15 -18.34
C TYR A 38 -10.78 -1.49 -19.28
N GLU A 39 -10.31 -0.95 -20.40
CA GLU A 39 -11.19 -0.39 -21.43
C GLU A 39 -11.87 -1.49 -22.26
N THR A 40 -11.15 -2.59 -22.46
CA THR A 40 -11.54 -3.67 -23.36
C THR A 40 -12.21 -4.86 -22.67
N ARG A 41 -12.20 -4.89 -21.33
CA ARG A 41 -12.63 -6.04 -20.52
C ARG A 41 -13.47 -5.62 -19.33
N ASN A 42 -14.40 -6.49 -18.95
CA ASN A 42 -15.23 -6.31 -17.75
C ASN A 42 -14.51 -6.84 -16.50
N GLU A 43 -13.29 -6.34 -16.26
CA GLU A 43 -12.41 -6.75 -15.17
C GLU A 43 -11.74 -5.53 -14.54
N PHE A 44 -11.28 -5.70 -13.31
CA PHE A 44 -10.53 -4.69 -12.58
C PHE A 44 -9.02 -4.83 -12.79
N VAL A 45 -8.36 -3.71 -13.01
CA VAL A 45 -6.91 -3.53 -13.00
C VAL A 45 -6.45 -3.59 -11.54
N ARG A 46 -6.01 -4.76 -11.11
CA ARG A 46 -5.49 -5.00 -9.76
C ARG A 46 -4.07 -4.47 -9.64
N LEU A 47 -3.68 -4.05 -8.44
CA LEU A 47 -2.30 -3.64 -8.17
C LEU A 47 -1.29 -4.73 -8.54
N ALA A 48 -1.64 -5.99 -8.25
CA ALA A 48 -0.83 -7.15 -8.62
C ALA A 48 -0.65 -7.30 -10.14
N HIS A 49 -1.66 -7.01 -10.97
CA HIS A 49 -1.51 -7.09 -12.42
C HIS A 49 -0.55 -6.04 -12.95
N VAL A 50 -0.61 -4.82 -12.38
CA VAL A 50 0.28 -3.72 -12.76
C VAL A 50 1.71 -4.02 -12.32
N LEU A 51 1.89 -4.58 -11.14
CA LEU A 51 3.20 -4.97 -10.62
C LEU A 51 3.81 -6.13 -11.42
N ASP A 52 3.02 -7.17 -11.71
CA ASP A 52 3.41 -8.33 -12.53
C ASP A 52 3.86 -7.90 -13.93
N GLU A 53 3.12 -6.97 -14.55
CA GLU A 53 3.49 -6.44 -15.86
C GLU A 53 4.76 -5.57 -15.83
N ALA A 54 4.99 -4.86 -14.72
CA ALA A 54 6.17 -4.01 -14.58
C ALA A 54 7.45 -4.80 -14.25
N LEU A 55 7.33 -5.92 -13.54
CA LEU A 55 8.47 -6.74 -13.13
C LEU A 55 8.95 -7.69 -14.24
N PRO A 56 10.22 -8.15 -14.22
CA PRO A 56 10.69 -9.17 -15.14
C PRO A 56 10.02 -10.51 -14.89
N ASP A 57 9.81 -11.31 -15.95
CA ASP A 57 9.17 -12.64 -15.93
C ASP A 57 9.76 -13.65 -14.92
N SER A 58 10.99 -13.41 -14.46
CA SER A 58 11.63 -14.24 -13.43
C SER A 58 11.03 -14.06 -12.04
N ARG A 59 10.28 -12.98 -11.80
CA ARG A 59 9.61 -12.68 -10.53
C ARG A 59 8.14 -13.11 -10.62
N VAL A 60 7.63 -13.67 -9.53
CA VAL A 60 6.25 -14.14 -9.43
C VAL A 60 5.44 -13.19 -8.59
N VAL A 61 4.31 -12.72 -9.11
CA VAL A 61 3.37 -11.88 -8.35
C VAL A 61 2.06 -12.63 -8.12
N THR A 62 1.68 -12.80 -6.86
CA THR A 62 0.37 -13.33 -6.44
C THR A 62 -0.46 -12.27 -5.75
N SER A 63 -1.77 -12.50 -5.66
CA SER A 63 -2.67 -11.58 -4.96
C SER A 63 -3.73 -12.31 -4.15
N HIS A 64 -3.88 -11.87 -2.91
CA HIS A 64 -4.99 -12.21 -2.02
C HIS A 64 -5.83 -10.96 -1.67
N ALA A 65 -5.58 -9.83 -2.33
CA ALA A 65 -6.36 -8.61 -2.12
C ALA A 65 -7.83 -8.82 -2.51
N ASP A 66 -8.73 -8.36 -1.65
CA ASP A 66 -10.17 -8.55 -1.81
C ASP A 66 -10.92 -7.24 -1.57
N TRP A 67 -11.69 -6.80 -2.56
CA TRP A 67 -12.53 -5.62 -2.44
C TRP A 67 -13.65 -5.80 -1.42
N ASN A 68 -14.04 -7.05 -1.09
CA ASN A 68 -15.06 -7.37 -0.10
C ASN A 68 -14.53 -7.41 1.35
N PHE A 69 -13.23 -7.15 1.55
CA PHE A 69 -12.57 -7.16 2.87
C PHE A 69 -13.29 -6.29 3.91
N PHE A 70 -13.84 -5.15 3.49
CA PHE A 70 -14.58 -4.22 4.35
C PHE A 70 -15.71 -4.85 5.16
N SER A 71 -16.32 -5.92 4.64
CA SER A 71 -17.51 -6.53 5.24
C SER A 71 -17.20 -7.30 6.51
N LYS A 72 -16.04 -7.97 6.57
CA LYS A 72 -15.59 -8.79 7.71
C LYS A 72 -14.07 -8.80 7.85
N PRO A 73 -13.44 -7.70 8.30
CA PRO A 73 -11.98 -7.62 8.35
C PRO A 73 -11.33 -8.70 9.24
N ARG A 74 -11.97 -9.08 10.34
CA ARG A 74 -11.49 -10.16 11.23
C ARG A 74 -11.57 -11.57 10.63
N THR A 75 -12.26 -11.74 9.51
CA THR A 75 -12.35 -13.03 8.79
C THR A 75 -11.45 -13.03 7.58
N PHE A 76 -11.56 -12.00 6.74
CA PHE A 76 -10.80 -11.93 5.49
C PHE A 76 -9.32 -11.62 5.73
N GLY A 77 -8.98 -10.77 6.72
CA GLY A 77 -7.59 -10.40 6.98
C GLY A 77 -6.70 -11.60 7.31
N PRO A 78 -7.06 -12.44 8.31
CA PRO A 78 -6.33 -13.68 8.59
C PRO A 78 -6.25 -14.62 7.37
N ALA A 79 -7.31 -14.73 6.57
CA ALA A 79 -7.31 -15.58 5.38
C ALA A 79 -6.35 -15.08 4.29
N MET A 80 -6.23 -13.76 4.09
CA MET A 80 -5.23 -13.18 3.18
C MET A 80 -3.81 -13.46 3.65
N ILE A 81 -3.58 -13.41 4.97
CA ILE A 81 -2.28 -13.72 5.57
C ILE A 81 -1.96 -15.21 5.43
N ASP A 82 -2.93 -16.09 5.66
CA ASP A 82 -2.77 -17.53 5.44
C ASP A 82 -2.42 -17.83 3.97
N GLY A 83 -3.10 -17.17 3.03
CA GLY A 83 -2.82 -17.27 1.60
C GLY A 83 -1.42 -16.76 1.25
N ALA A 84 -1.05 -15.57 1.75
CA ALA A 84 0.29 -15.04 1.55
C ALA A 84 1.36 -15.97 2.12
N ILE A 85 1.21 -16.50 3.34
CA ILE A 85 2.15 -17.48 3.91
C ILE A 85 2.26 -18.72 3.02
N ALA A 86 1.15 -19.21 2.47
CA ALA A 86 1.13 -20.39 1.60
C ALA A 86 1.90 -20.20 0.28
N ASP A 87 2.05 -18.96 -0.19
CA ASP A 87 2.83 -18.62 -1.38
C ASP A 87 4.35 -18.58 -1.11
N ASP A 88 4.79 -18.72 0.14
CA ASP A 88 6.19 -18.61 0.58
C ASP A 88 6.86 -17.32 0.05
N PRO A 89 6.32 -16.11 0.30
CA PRO A 89 6.77 -14.89 -0.37
C PRO A 89 8.16 -14.46 0.10
N THR A 90 8.92 -13.84 -0.80
CA THR A 90 10.10 -13.06 -0.42
C THR A 90 9.75 -11.62 -0.05
N CYS A 91 8.53 -11.16 -0.39
CA CYS A 91 8.01 -9.85 0.00
C CYS A 91 6.47 -9.85 0.02
N VAL A 92 5.89 -9.17 1.01
CA VAL A 92 4.45 -8.87 1.06
C VAL A 92 4.20 -7.38 0.88
N ILE A 93 3.33 -7.03 -0.06
CA ILE A 93 2.84 -5.65 -0.25
C ILE A 93 1.43 -5.57 0.34
N ALA A 94 1.25 -4.71 1.33
CA ALA A 94 0.07 -4.60 2.17
C ALA A 94 -0.39 -3.13 2.33
N ILE A 95 -0.38 -2.35 1.24
CA ILE A 95 -0.53 -0.89 1.30
C ILE A 95 -1.89 -0.43 1.85
N ASP A 96 -2.97 -1.13 1.58
CA ASP A 96 -4.31 -0.79 2.09
C ASP A 96 -4.90 -1.88 3.01
N TYR A 97 -4.08 -2.84 3.45
CA TYR A 97 -4.51 -3.95 4.29
C TYR A 97 -5.05 -3.49 5.65
N LEU A 98 -4.42 -2.49 6.28
CA LEU A 98 -4.84 -1.98 7.58
C LEU A 98 -6.05 -1.05 7.52
N PHE A 99 -6.48 -0.64 6.31
CA PHE A 99 -7.52 0.37 6.13
C PHE A 99 -8.81 0.02 6.87
N TRP A 100 -9.35 -1.19 6.67
CA TRP A 100 -10.62 -1.59 7.29
C TRP A 100 -10.52 -1.98 8.76
N TYR A 101 -9.32 -2.19 9.28
CA TYR A 101 -9.10 -2.25 10.73
C TYR A 101 -9.23 -0.86 11.37
N ALA A 102 -8.85 0.19 10.65
CA ALA A 102 -8.97 1.58 11.10
C ALA A 102 -10.34 2.21 10.81
N TYR A 103 -10.90 1.99 9.62
CA TYR A 103 -12.13 2.64 9.11
C TYR A 103 -13.41 1.82 9.29
N GLY A 104 -13.30 0.56 9.73
CA GLY A 104 -14.47 -0.27 10.00
C GLY A 104 -15.42 0.36 11.04
N VAL A 105 -16.61 -0.20 11.18
CA VAL A 105 -17.56 0.16 12.27
C VAL A 105 -17.68 -0.94 13.33
N MET A 106 -17.15 -2.13 13.07
CA MET A 106 -17.20 -3.27 13.99
C MET A 106 -15.80 -3.63 14.46
N GLY A 107 -15.60 -3.57 15.77
CA GLY A 107 -14.37 -3.95 16.46
C GLY A 107 -14.48 -5.32 17.13
N PRO A 108 -13.52 -5.65 18.01
CA PRO A 108 -13.46 -6.95 18.66
C PRO A 108 -14.67 -7.26 19.56
N THR A 109 -15.14 -6.23 20.29
CA THR A 109 -16.16 -6.31 21.34
C THR A 109 -17.50 -5.70 20.97
N GLY A 110 -17.64 -5.11 19.77
CA GLY A 110 -18.87 -4.44 19.35
C GLY A 110 -18.64 -3.35 18.32
N VAL A 111 -19.55 -2.38 18.27
CA VAL A 111 -19.43 -1.21 17.38
C VAL A 111 -18.26 -0.34 17.85
N MET A 112 -17.35 0.03 16.94
CA MET A 112 -16.29 0.98 17.23
C MET A 112 -16.86 2.39 17.33
N ARG A 113 -16.57 3.08 18.44
CA ARG A 113 -17.06 4.44 18.70
C ARG A 113 -15.95 5.39 19.14
N THR A 114 -14.88 4.84 19.68
CA THR A 114 -13.77 5.58 20.28
C THR A 114 -12.47 5.32 19.54
N THR A 115 -11.45 6.15 19.80
CA THR A 115 -10.10 5.92 19.29
C THR A 115 -9.54 4.60 19.83
N GLU A 116 -9.83 4.26 21.08
CA GLU A 116 -9.42 3.02 21.72
C GLU A 116 -10.01 1.78 21.03
N ASP A 117 -11.28 1.83 20.60
CA ASP A 117 -11.88 0.73 19.84
C ASP A 117 -11.16 0.51 18.50
N ARG A 118 -10.79 1.60 17.82
CA ARG A 118 -10.06 1.55 16.54
C ARG A 118 -8.63 1.06 16.74
N LEU A 119 -7.94 1.49 17.78
CA LEU A 119 -6.61 1.00 18.14
C LEU A 119 -6.65 -0.51 18.46
N ALA A 120 -7.63 -0.97 19.23
CA ALA A 120 -7.80 -2.39 19.53
C ALA A 120 -8.07 -3.21 18.25
N MET A 121 -8.78 -2.64 17.28
CA MET A 121 -9.01 -3.29 15.99
C MET A 121 -7.74 -3.27 15.12
N LEU A 122 -7.01 -2.15 15.07
CA LEU A 122 -5.71 -2.04 14.38
C LEU A 122 -4.72 -3.08 14.90
N ASP A 123 -4.65 -3.26 16.22
CA ASP A 123 -3.76 -4.22 16.86
C ASP A 123 -3.99 -5.66 16.36
N LEU A 124 -5.25 -6.05 16.10
CA LEU A 124 -5.52 -7.35 15.48
C LEU A 124 -4.94 -7.46 14.07
N GLY A 125 -5.00 -6.39 13.26
CA GLY A 125 -4.39 -6.36 11.94
C GLY A 125 -2.87 -6.46 11.99
N LEU A 126 -2.25 -5.73 12.94
CA LEU A 126 -0.80 -5.76 13.19
C LEU A 126 -0.33 -7.14 13.69
N GLU A 127 -1.12 -7.79 14.57
CA GLU A 127 -0.87 -9.17 15.01
C GLU A 127 -0.88 -10.16 13.85
N GLN A 128 -1.78 -9.97 12.86
CA GLN A 128 -1.79 -10.81 11.66
C GLN A 128 -0.56 -10.56 10.77
N LEU A 129 -0.19 -9.30 10.54
CA LEU A 129 1.04 -8.98 9.78
C LEU A 129 2.30 -9.52 10.45
N ALA A 130 2.35 -9.55 11.79
CA ALA A 130 3.48 -10.08 12.55
C ALA A 130 3.69 -11.60 12.40
N ARG A 131 2.79 -12.31 11.71
CA ARG A 131 2.94 -13.73 11.36
C ARG A 131 3.81 -13.95 10.12
N LEU A 132 4.13 -12.90 9.37
CA LEU A 132 4.97 -12.95 8.18
C LEU A 132 6.44 -12.75 8.57
N ASP A 133 7.28 -13.70 8.18
CA ASP A 133 8.72 -13.67 8.45
C ASP A 133 9.52 -12.95 7.35
N CYS A 134 8.91 -12.71 6.19
CA CYS A 134 9.50 -11.98 5.08
C CYS A 134 9.40 -10.44 5.26
N PRO A 135 10.12 -9.66 4.44
CA PRO A 135 9.84 -8.24 4.24
C PRO A 135 8.36 -7.92 4.02
N ILE A 136 7.89 -6.86 4.68
CA ILE A 136 6.52 -6.34 4.58
C ILE A 136 6.58 -4.85 4.25
N LEU A 137 5.95 -4.47 3.15
CA LEU A 137 5.68 -3.08 2.81
C LEU A 137 4.22 -2.76 3.14
N VAL A 138 3.97 -2.15 4.29
CA VAL A 138 2.64 -1.86 4.82
C VAL A 138 2.33 -0.37 4.71
N GLY A 139 1.14 0.00 4.22
CA GLY A 139 0.77 1.41 4.15
C GLY A 139 0.37 1.97 5.50
N ASP A 140 0.74 3.22 5.74
CA ASP A 140 0.08 4.00 6.78
C ASP A 140 -1.39 4.29 6.42
N ILE A 141 -2.14 4.80 7.40
CA ILE A 141 -3.58 4.96 7.30
C ILE A 141 -3.86 6.36 6.79
N PRO A 142 -4.32 6.51 5.53
CA PRO A 142 -4.55 7.81 4.94
C PRO A 142 -5.81 8.47 5.49
N ASP A 143 -5.84 9.80 5.44
CA ASP A 143 -7.06 10.57 5.62
C ASP A 143 -7.94 10.53 4.36
N MET A 144 -9.09 9.85 4.46
CA MET A 144 -10.03 9.60 3.36
C MET A 144 -11.39 10.27 3.58
N ARG A 145 -11.47 11.31 4.43
CA ARG A 145 -12.74 11.96 4.77
C ARG A 145 -13.51 12.54 3.58
N ASP A 146 -12.82 12.91 2.49
CA ASP A 146 -13.46 13.41 1.27
C ASP A 146 -14.35 12.37 0.57
N ALA A 147 -14.21 11.08 0.92
CA ALA A 147 -15.09 10.02 0.46
C ALA A 147 -16.39 9.90 1.29
N GLU A 148 -16.60 10.78 2.29
CA GLU A 148 -17.84 10.85 3.06
C GLU A 148 -19.05 11.08 2.13
N GLY A 149 -20.07 10.24 2.27
CA GLY A 149 -21.28 10.35 1.45
C GLY A 149 -21.16 9.77 0.04
N PHE A 150 -19.94 9.33 -0.34
CA PHE A 150 -19.71 8.50 -1.52
C PHE A 150 -19.55 7.03 -1.09
N MET A 151 -18.34 6.66 -0.67
CA MET A 151 -17.98 5.29 -0.29
C MET A 151 -17.86 5.07 1.21
N LEU A 152 -17.72 6.16 1.98
CA LEU A 152 -17.61 6.10 3.43
C LEU A 152 -18.82 6.76 4.09
N GLY A 153 -19.39 6.08 5.08
CA GLY A 153 -20.31 6.67 6.04
C GLY A 153 -19.58 7.43 7.12
N LYS A 154 -20.21 8.47 7.68
CA LYS A 154 -19.64 9.31 8.75
C LYS A 154 -19.05 8.53 9.93
N ALA A 155 -19.70 7.43 10.34
CA ALA A 155 -19.24 6.61 11.45
C ALA A 155 -17.96 5.79 11.14
N GLN A 156 -17.60 5.64 9.86
CA GLN A 156 -16.37 4.95 9.43
C GLN A 156 -15.15 5.86 9.51
N ILE A 157 -15.33 7.17 9.40
CA ILE A 157 -14.24 8.14 9.32
C ILE A 157 -13.71 8.40 10.74
N PRO A 158 -12.45 8.05 11.04
CA PRO A 158 -11.84 8.41 12.32
C PRO A 158 -11.64 9.93 12.41
N SER A 159 -11.60 10.48 13.62
CA SER A 159 -11.19 11.89 13.80
C SER A 159 -9.72 12.05 13.42
N VAL A 160 -9.26 13.30 13.25
CA VAL A 160 -7.85 13.61 12.98
C VAL A 160 -6.96 13.03 14.09
N GLU A 161 -7.34 13.24 15.36
CA GLU A 161 -6.61 12.74 16.51
C GLU A 161 -6.58 11.21 16.55
N ALA A 162 -7.66 10.56 16.12
CA ALA A 162 -7.70 9.11 16.01
C ALA A 162 -6.79 8.59 14.89
N LEU A 163 -6.77 9.24 13.71
CA LEU A 163 -5.85 8.90 12.62
C LEU A 163 -4.39 9.07 13.05
N ASP A 164 -4.05 10.16 13.72
CA ASP A 164 -2.71 10.41 14.25
C ASP A 164 -2.31 9.30 15.23
N ALA A 165 -3.19 8.93 16.17
CA ALA A 165 -2.93 7.86 17.12
C ALA A 165 -2.75 6.48 16.44
N LEU A 166 -3.56 6.16 15.43
CA LEU A 166 -3.45 4.92 14.67
C LEU A 166 -2.12 4.84 13.91
N ASN A 167 -1.72 5.92 13.24
CA ASN A 167 -0.46 5.99 12.51
C ASN A 167 0.76 5.97 13.44
N GLU A 168 0.68 6.61 14.61
CA GLU A 168 1.71 6.51 15.64
C GLU A 168 1.86 5.08 16.16
N ARG A 169 0.74 4.39 16.40
CA ARG A 169 0.73 2.97 16.80
C ARG A 169 1.38 2.07 15.75
N LEU A 170 1.10 2.29 14.47
CA LEU A 170 1.73 1.57 13.36
C LEU A 170 3.25 1.83 13.30
N ARG A 171 3.69 3.09 13.37
CA ARG A 171 5.11 3.44 13.35
C ARG A 171 5.86 2.81 14.51
N THR A 172 5.34 2.94 15.73
CA THR A 172 5.91 2.30 16.93
C THR A 172 6.01 0.77 16.76
N TRP A 173 4.99 0.13 16.18
CA TRP A 173 5.02 -1.30 15.91
C TRP A 173 6.07 -1.69 14.87
N ALA A 174 6.24 -0.88 13.81
CA ALA A 174 7.21 -1.09 12.75
C ALA A 174 8.67 -0.86 13.20
N GLU A 175 8.94 0.15 14.04
CA GLU A 175 10.29 0.44 14.55
C GLU A 175 10.95 -0.74 15.27
N GLY A 176 10.14 -1.58 15.93
CA GLY A 176 10.62 -2.81 16.58
C GLY A 176 10.85 -4.00 15.64
N ARG A 177 10.65 -3.84 14.33
CA ARG A 177 10.61 -4.93 13.34
C ARG A 177 11.44 -4.61 12.11
N PRO A 178 12.66 -5.18 11.98
CA PRO A 178 13.56 -4.85 10.89
C PRO A 178 13.06 -5.30 9.51
N ASN A 179 12.10 -6.22 9.45
CA ASN A 179 11.48 -6.70 8.22
C ASN A 179 10.26 -5.86 7.79
N VAL A 180 9.92 -4.78 8.49
CA VAL A 180 8.73 -3.97 8.18
C VAL A 180 9.14 -2.59 7.68
N HIS A 181 8.54 -2.16 6.58
CA HIS A 181 8.63 -0.79 6.08
C HIS A 181 7.25 -0.17 5.92
N VAL A 182 7.11 1.06 6.38
CA VAL A 182 5.87 1.82 6.28
C VAL A 182 5.86 2.60 4.97
N PHE A 183 4.98 2.22 4.05
CA PHE A 183 4.71 2.93 2.80
C PHE A 183 3.90 4.21 3.08
N PRO A 184 4.30 5.37 2.50
CA PRO A 184 3.70 6.68 2.81
C PRO A 184 2.39 6.91 2.05
N LEU A 185 1.36 6.09 2.33
CA LEU A 185 0.06 6.15 1.67
C LEU A 185 -0.73 7.43 2.03
N ASP A 186 -0.65 7.92 3.28
CA ASP A 186 -1.25 9.18 3.72
C ASP A 186 -0.67 10.36 2.95
N GLU A 187 0.66 10.43 2.86
CA GLU A 187 1.35 11.47 2.11
C GLU A 187 0.96 11.43 0.62
N MET A 188 0.99 10.25 0.01
CA MET A 188 0.58 10.05 -1.38
C MET A 188 -0.87 10.54 -1.60
N THR A 189 -1.78 10.17 -0.69
CA THR A 189 -3.19 10.57 -0.76
C THR A 189 -3.36 12.09 -0.65
N ARG A 190 -2.62 12.75 0.27
CA ARG A 190 -2.65 14.21 0.39
C ARG A 190 -2.14 14.90 -0.88
N MET A 191 -1.07 14.39 -1.48
CA MET A 191 -0.50 14.95 -2.70
C MET A 191 -1.47 14.83 -3.88
N LEU A 192 -2.10 13.66 -4.05
CA LEU A 192 -3.14 13.43 -5.07
C LEU A 192 -4.31 14.42 -4.98
N ARG A 193 -4.63 14.88 -3.76
CA ARG A 193 -5.72 15.84 -3.51
C ARG A 193 -5.28 17.30 -3.55
N SER A 194 -3.98 17.56 -3.61
CA SER A 194 -3.44 18.90 -3.45
C SER A 194 -3.74 19.83 -4.63
N GLY A 195 -4.08 19.26 -5.79
CA GLY A 195 -4.26 20.01 -7.04
C GLY A 195 -2.95 20.66 -7.48
N LYS A 196 -1.84 19.93 -7.34
CA LYS A 196 -0.48 20.38 -7.65
C LYS A 196 0.32 19.20 -8.20
N ASP A 197 1.48 19.51 -8.75
CA ASP A 197 2.51 18.53 -9.07
C ASP A 197 2.86 17.68 -7.84
N ILE A 198 3.05 16.38 -8.08
CA ILE A 198 3.38 15.37 -7.07
C ILE A 198 4.86 15.04 -7.19
N HIS A 199 5.54 15.01 -6.06
CA HIS A 199 6.90 14.46 -5.92
C HIS A 199 6.94 13.55 -4.69
N ILE A 200 7.03 12.23 -4.90
CA ILE A 200 7.05 11.25 -3.81
C ILE A 200 8.02 10.12 -4.12
N GLN A 201 8.94 9.83 -3.19
CA GLN A 201 9.97 8.80 -3.37
C GLN A 201 10.76 8.92 -4.69
N GLY A 202 10.99 10.15 -5.19
CA GLY A 202 11.67 10.38 -6.47
C GLY A 202 10.80 10.13 -7.72
N VAL A 203 9.50 9.89 -7.54
CA VAL A 203 8.52 9.75 -8.62
C VAL A 203 7.74 11.04 -8.77
N ASP A 204 7.75 11.58 -9.99
CA ASP A 204 7.03 12.79 -10.35
C ASP A 204 5.75 12.50 -11.15
N ALA A 205 4.74 13.34 -10.94
CA ALA A 205 3.57 13.49 -11.80
C ALA A 205 3.11 14.95 -11.82
N SER A 206 2.71 15.45 -12.99
CA SER A 206 2.12 16.78 -13.13
C SER A 206 0.74 16.86 -12.47
N GLU A 207 0.27 18.08 -12.17
CA GLU A 207 -1.11 18.33 -11.73
C GLU A 207 -2.15 17.67 -12.66
N ASP A 208 -1.95 17.80 -13.98
CA ASP A 208 -2.86 17.25 -14.99
C ASP A 208 -2.93 15.72 -14.91
N GLU A 209 -1.80 15.03 -14.78
CA GLU A 209 -1.75 13.58 -14.59
C GLU A 209 -2.42 13.18 -13.27
N ALA A 210 -2.03 13.84 -12.17
CA ALA A 210 -2.52 13.57 -10.82
C ALA A 210 -4.04 13.67 -10.71
N SER A 211 -4.66 14.60 -11.44
CA SER A 211 -6.11 14.79 -11.49
C SER A 211 -6.88 13.54 -11.97
N SER A 212 -6.20 12.65 -12.71
CA SER A 212 -6.77 11.41 -13.26
C SER A 212 -6.56 10.17 -12.40
N PHE A 213 -5.74 10.26 -11.34
CA PHE A 213 -5.30 9.09 -10.57
C PHE A 213 -6.34 8.59 -9.56
N LEU A 214 -7.29 9.43 -9.14
CA LEU A 214 -8.33 9.07 -8.18
C LEU A 214 -9.71 9.05 -8.85
N ASN A 215 -10.51 8.05 -8.54
CA ASN A 215 -11.89 8.01 -9.00
C ASN A 215 -12.73 9.14 -8.41
N VAL A 216 -13.88 9.38 -9.03
CA VAL A 216 -14.87 10.40 -8.60
C VAL A 216 -15.39 10.19 -7.18
N ASP A 217 -15.26 8.97 -6.66
CA ASP A 217 -15.64 8.60 -5.30
C ASP A 217 -14.65 9.07 -4.22
N ARG A 218 -13.57 9.73 -4.66
CA ARG A 218 -12.53 10.28 -3.79
C ARG A 218 -11.88 9.22 -2.90
N LEU A 219 -11.86 7.94 -3.28
CA LEU A 219 -11.28 6.87 -2.46
C LEU A 219 -10.41 5.93 -3.28
N HIS A 220 -10.89 5.46 -4.42
CA HIS A 220 -10.24 4.37 -5.13
C HIS A 220 -9.37 4.88 -6.29
N PRO A 221 -8.16 4.33 -6.49
CA PRO A 221 -7.33 4.66 -7.65
C PRO A 221 -8.01 4.28 -8.97
N THR A 222 -7.77 5.06 -10.02
CA THR A 222 -8.07 4.66 -11.41
C THR A 222 -6.99 3.71 -11.94
N LYS A 223 -7.12 3.23 -13.19
CA LYS A 223 -6.02 2.50 -13.89
C LYS A 223 -4.71 3.29 -13.84
N GLN A 224 -4.75 4.58 -14.12
CA GLN A 224 -3.56 5.44 -14.05
C GLN A 224 -3.06 5.62 -12.62
N GLY A 225 -3.97 5.71 -11.64
CA GLY A 225 -3.61 5.71 -10.22
C GLY A 225 -2.91 4.43 -9.75
N GLN A 226 -3.32 3.27 -10.27
CA GLN A 226 -2.64 1.99 -10.00
C GLN A 226 -1.22 1.99 -10.58
N ILE A 227 -1.04 2.45 -11.81
CA ILE A 227 0.27 2.60 -12.46
C ILE A 227 1.17 3.54 -11.67
N PHE A 228 0.64 4.69 -11.25
CA PHE A 228 1.38 5.62 -10.41
C PHE A 228 1.78 4.98 -9.07
N THR A 229 0.87 4.26 -8.43
CA THR A 229 1.15 3.52 -7.19
C THR A 229 2.29 2.52 -7.39
N VAL A 230 2.31 1.77 -8.50
CA VAL A 230 3.42 0.85 -8.82
C VAL A 230 4.73 1.58 -9.07
N ARG A 231 4.74 2.76 -9.69
CA ARG A 231 5.97 3.57 -9.83
C ARG A 231 6.55 3.95 -8.46
N VAL A 232 5.70 4.34 -7.51
CA VAL A 232 6.14 4.67 -6.14
C VAL A 232 6.60 3.42 -5.38
N LEU A 233 5.91 2.29 -5.56
CA LEU A 233 6.33 1.00 -5.02
C LEU A 233 7.68 0.56 -5.58
N ALA A 234 7.90 0.68 -6.88
CA ALA A 234 9.17 0.34 -7.55
C ALA A 234 10.34 1.14 -6.96
N ALA A 235 10.18 2.46 -6.85
CA ALA A 235 11.17 3.33 -6.23
C ALA A 235 11.43 2.93 -4.76
N THR A 236 10.39 2.55 -4.01
CA THR A 236 10.51 2.10 -2.62
C THR A 236 11.25 0.77 -2.55
N LEU A 237 10.85 -0.25 -3.32
CA LEU A 237 11.43 -1.59 -3.33
C LEU A 237 12.92 -1.58 -3.72
N ALA A 238 13.31 -0.75 -4.68
CA ALA A 238 14.71 -0.58 -5.06
C ALA A 238 15.60 0.00 -3.93
N THR A 239 15.01 0.61 -2.90
CA THR A 239 15.77 1.03 -1.71
C THR A 239 15.82 -0.03 -0.61
N LEU A 240 15.02 -1.10 -0.73
CA LEU A 240 14.80 -2.10 0.32
C LEU A 240 15.43 -3.45 -0.02
N PHE A 241 15.70 -3.75 -1.29
CA PHE A 241 16.24 -5.04 -1.73
C PHE A 241 17.55 -4.85 -2.48
N GLU A 242 18.52 -5.75 -2.26
CA GLU A 242 19.85 -5.66 -2.87
C GLU A 242 19.85 -6.01 -4.36
N ASP A 243 18.99 -6.94 -4.77
CA ASP A 243 18.86 -7.44 -6.14
C ASP A 243 17.86 -6.65 -7.00
N VAL A 244 17.29 -5.57 -6.46
CA VAL A 244 16.28 -4.75 -7.15
C VAL A 244 16.89 -3.43 -7.59
N SER A 245 16.90 -3.20 -8.91
CA SER A 245 17.18 -1.89 -9.51
C SER A 245 15.86 -1.18 -9.87
N PRO A 246 15.79 0.16 -9.85
CA PRO A 246 14.68 0.88 -10.45
C PRO A 246 14.45 0.50 -11.93
N ASP A 247 15.52 0.16 -12.64
CA ASP A 247 15.48 -0.24 -14.06
C ASP A 247 14.86 -1.63 -14.28
N ASP A 248 14.67 -2.43 -13.21
CA ASP A 248 13.98 -3.72 -13.31
C ASP A 248 12.47 -3.55 -13.56
N PHE A 249 11.93 -2.36 -13.28
CA PHE A 249 10.52 -2.06 -13.45
C PHE A 249 10.29 -1.41 -14.81
N ASP A 250 9.88 -2.18 -15.81
CA ASP A 250 9.48 -1.63 -17.10
C ASP A 250 8.09 -0.99 -17.00
N VAL A 251 8.07 0.29 -16.70
CA VAL A 251 6.86 1.11 -16.65
C VAL A 251 6.53 1.76 -18.00
N THR A 252 7.29 1.44 -19.06
CA THR A 252 7.07 1.98 -20.41
C THR A 252 5.79 1.39 -21.00
N ASP A 253 4.92 2.26 -21.53
CA ASP A 253 3.67 1.87 -22.17
C ASP A 253 2.79 0.92 -21.33
N LEU A 254 2.94 0.94 -19.99
CA LEU A 254 2.31 -0.03 -19.09
C LEU A 254 0.79 -0.05 -19.24
N SER A 255 0.18 1.11 -19.46
CA SER A 255 -1.27 1.21 -19.73
C SER A 255 -1.69 0.42 -20.97
N THR A 256 -0.89 0.43 -22.04
CA THR A 256 -1.17 -0.30 -23.29
C THR A 256 -0.92 -1.79 -23.10
N ARG A 257 0.20 -2.14 -22.46
CA ARG A 257 0.56 -3.54 -22.16
C ARG A 257 -0.50 -4.23 -21.31
N LEU A 258 -0.99 -3.53 -20.28
CA LEU A 258 -2.09 -3.99 -19.43
C LEU A 258 -3.33 -4.33 -20.26
N GLU A 259 -3.74 -3.49 -21.21
CA GLU A 259 -4.88 -3.78 -22.08
C GLU A 259 -4.68 -5.03 -22.96
N SER A 260 -3.43 -5.34 -23.32
CA SER A 260 -3.08 -6.52 -24.12
C SER A 260 -2.87 -7.81 -23.31
N ARG A 261 -2.86 -7.74 -21.97
CA ARG A 261 -2.77 -8.90 -21.09
C ARG A 261 -3.90 -9.90 -21.44
N PRO A 262 -3.64 -11.21 -21.58
CA PRO A 262 -4.68 -12.20 -21.86
C PRO A 262 -5.73 -12.28 -20.74
#